data_AF-A0AA50Q725-F1
#
_entry.id   AF-A0AA50Q725-F1
#
_cell.length_a   1.000
_cell.length_b   1.000
_cell.length_c   1.000
_cell.angle_alpha   90.00
_cell.angle_beta   90.00
_cell.angle_gamma   90.00
#
_symmetry.space_group_name_H-M   'P 1'
#
loop_
_entity.id
_entity.type
_entity.pdbx_description
1 polymer ?
#
loop_
_entity_poly.entity_id
_entity_poly.type
_entity_poly.pdbx_seq_one_letter_code
_entity_poly.pdbx_strand_id
1 'polypeptide(L)'
;MSKIISAANVMITNRHLITDVIEANSSSEIFFRYKTRYIWSITRSQDKIFLHFYPNAHNTESLAELEPYEWQDYSPIISYNSVELGTKEAKSTFEELQLVVKEKLLNMDKVLDDIIGDFF
;
A
#
# COMPACT_ATOMS: atom_id res chain seq x y z
N MET A 1 -5.47 17.75 -10.62
CA MET A 1 -5.15 16.42 -10.07
C MET A 1 -4.52 16.61 -8.69
N SER A 2 -4.99 15.87 -7.67
CA SER A 2 -4.46 16.01 -6.32
C SER A 2 -3.03 15.44 -6.21
N LYS A 3 -2.16 16.05 -5.41
CA LYS A 3 -0.76 15.59 -5.25
C LYS A 3 -0.65 14.13 -4.79
N ILE A 4 -1.57 13.68 -3.93
CA ILE A 4 -1.58 12.28 -3.47
C ILE A 4 -1.94 11.30 -4.59
N ILE A 5 -2.87 11.67 -5.48
CA ILE A 5 -3.23 10.86 -6.65
C ILE A 5 -2.02 10.76 -7.58
N SER A 6 -1.36 11.89 -7.86
CA SER A 6 -0.12 11.89 -8.65
C SER A 6 0.99 11.06 -8.00
N ALA A 7 1.14 11.11 -6.67
CA ALA A 7 2.13 10.30 -5.95
C ALA A 7 1.81 8.80 -6.06
N ALA A 8 0.56 8.40 -5.86
CA ALA A 8 0.13 7.00 -6.00
C ALA A 8 0.32 6.48 -7.43
N ASN A 9 -0.02 7.27 -8.46
CA ASN A 9 0.28 6.95 -9.85
C ASN A 9 1.80 6.75 -10.08
N VAL A 10 2.64 7.60 -9.51
CA VAL A 10 4.11 7.43 -9.57
C VAL A 10 4.59 6.17 -8.86
N MET A 11 3.95 5.76 -7.76
CA MET A 11 4.26 4.49 -7.08
C MET A 11 3.91 3.29 -7.96
N ILE A 12 2.73 3.31 -8.58
CA ILE A 12 2.26 2.26 -9.51
C ILE A 12 3.22 2.12 -10.70
N THR A 13 3.50 3.21 -11.41
CA THR A 13 4.39 3.19 -12.59
C THR A 13 5.82 2.74 -12.23
N ASN A 14 6.26 3.02 -11.00
CA ASN A 14 7.59 2.63 -10.52
C ASN A 14 7.51 1.51 -9.49
N ARG A 15 6.71 0.47 -9.76
CA ARG A 15 6.49 -0.65 -8.83
C ARG A 15 7.78 -1.28 -8.29
N HIS A 16 8.86 -1.31 -9.06
CA HIS A 16 10.16 -1.82 -8.61
C HIS A 16 10.74 -1.08 -7.37
N LEU A 17 10.28 0.15 -7.09
CA LEU A 17 10.67 0.93 -5.90
C LEU A 17 9.82 0.63 -4.66
N ILE A 18 8.80 -0.22 -4.79
CA ILE A 18 8.00 -0.76 -3.69
C ILE A 18 8.70 -2.00 -3.15
N THR A 19 9.14 -1.93 -1.89
CA THR A 19 9.85 -2.97 -1.15
C THR A 19 9.20 -3.21 0.22
N ASP A 20 9.68 -4.20 0.97
CA ASP A 20 9.28 -4.51 2.34
C ASP A 20 7.74 -4.60 2.52
N VAL A 21 7.10 -5.32 1.61
CA VAL A 21 5.64 -5.46 1.58
C VAL A 21 5.21 -6.53 2.58
N ILE A 22 4.41 -6.15 3.58
CA ILE A 22 4.00 -7.00 4.69
C ILE A 22 2.51 -6.76 4.97
N GLU A 23 1.75 -7.84 5.14
CA GLU A 23 0.36 -7.76 5.60
C GLU A 23 0.31 -7.72 7.13
N ALA A 24 -0.59 -6.92 7.68
CA ALA A 24 -0.81 -6.83 9.12
C ALA A 24 -1.31 -8.18 9.68
N ASN A 25 -0.91 -8.52 10.91
CA ASN A 25 -1.34 -9.77 11.54
C ASN A 25 -2.85 -9.80 11.84
N SER A 26 -3.42 -8.65 12.16
CA SER A 26 -4.79 -8.52 12.70
C SER A 26 -5.76 -7.84 11.75
N SER A 27 -5.32 -7.45 10.55
CA SER A 27 -6.15 -6.72 9.58
C SER A 27 -5.71 -6.99 8.13
N SER A 28 -6.55 -6.62 7.16
CA SER A 28 -6.19 -6.70 5.73
C SER A 28 -5.35 -5.50 5.25
N GLU A 29 -4.73 -4.78 6.17
CA GLU A 29 -3.84 -3.66 5.85
C GLU A 29 -2.49 -4.17 5.38
N ILE A 30 -2.00 -3.60 4.28
CA ILE A 30 -0.72 -3.98 3.69
C ILE A 30 0.23 -2.80 3.83
N PHE A 31 1.29 -2.99 4.61
CA PHE A 31 2.40 -2.06 4.76
C PHE A 31 3.42 -2.28 3.65
N PHE A 32 4.03 -1.19 3.20
CA PHE A 32 5.10 -1.23 2.20
C PHE A 32 6.01 -0.02 2.32
N ARG A 33 7.22 -0.16 1.81
CA ARG A 33 8.20 0.91 1.72
C ARG A 33 8.33 1.36 0.27
N TYR A 34 8.36 2.67 0.06
CA TYR A 34 8.62 3.28 -1.25
C TYR A 34 9.97 4.02 -1.24
N LYS A 35 10.78 3.81 -2.29
CA LYS A 35 12.12 4.42 -2.43
C LYS A 35 13.01 4.18 -1.20
N THR A 36 12.90 2.99 -0.61
CA THR A 36 13.64 2.59 0.60
C THR A 36 13.54 3.55 1.79
N ARG A 37 12.60 4.51 1.78
CA ARG A 37 12.54 5.63 2.73
C ARG A 37 11.16 5.88 3.29
N TYR A 38 10.14 5.86 2.45
CA TYR A 38 8.80 6.29 2.86
C TYR A 38 7.95 5.08 3.16
N ILE A 39 7.43 4.98 4.38
CA ILE A 39 6.57 3.87 4.78
C ILE A 39 5.12 4.29 4.63
N TRP A 40 4.38 3.41 3.96
CA TRP A 40 2.98 3.58 3.64
C TRP A 40 2.23 2.31 3.99
N SER A 41 0.93 2.42 4.12
CA SER A 41 0.04 1.27 4.09
C SER A 41 -1.18 1.56 3.25
N ILE A 42 -1.80 0.50 2.76
CA ILE A 42 -3.08 0.59 2.07
C ILE A 42 -4.03 -0.45 2.61
N THR A 43 -5.25 -0.02 2.93
CA THR A 43 -6.29 -0.89 3.47
C THR A 43 -7.65 -0.54 2.87
N ARG A 44 -8.54 -1.53 2.85
CA ARG A 44 -9.92 -1.35 2.42
C ARG A 44 -10.84 -1.58 3.61
N SER A 45 -11.72 -0.63 3.85
CA SER A 45 -12.80 -0.77 4.81
C SER A 45 -14.10 -0.32 4.16
N GLN A 46 -15.06 -1.26 4.06
CA GLN A 46 -16.30 -1.07 3.30
C GLN A 46 -15.99 -0.65 1.85
N ASP A 47 -16.54 0.48 1.40
CA ASP A 47 -16.34 1.03 0.06
C ASP A 47 -15.19 2.06 -0.02
N LYS A 48 -14.41 2.19 1.06
CA LYS A 48 -13.32 3.16 1.16
C LYS A 48 -11.98 2.46 1.07
N ILE A 49 -11.07 3.06 0.31
CA ILE A 49 -9.66 2.67 0.30
C ILE A 49 -8.90 3.79 0.97
N PHE A 50 -8.11 3.41 1.98
CA PHE A 50 -7.29 4.30 2.75
C PHE A 50 -5.83 4.10 2.38
N LEU A 51 -5.11 5.20 2.21
CA LEU A 51 -3.67 5.23 2.04
C LEU A 51 -3.09 6.03 3.21
N HIS A 52 -2.30 5.36 4.06
CA HIS A 52 -1.69 5.96 5.23
C HIS A 52 -0.19 6.18 5.02
N PHE A 53 0.32 7.28 5.54
CA PHE A 53 1.74 7.61 5.57
C PHE A 53 2.25 7.70 7.00
N TYR A 54 3.39 7.06 7.24
CA TYR A 54 4.02 6.95 8.55
C TYR A 54 5.36 7.71 8.57
N PRO A 55 5.38 9.02 8.91
CA PRO A 55 6.59 9.84 8.90
C PRO A 55 7.69 9.36 9.85
N ASN A 56 7.33 8.71 10.96
CA ASN A 56 8.25 8.30 12.01
C ASN A 56 8.46 6.79 12.09
N ALA A 57 7.88 6.02 11.16
CA ALA A 57 8.11 4.58 11.12
C ALA A 57 9.53 4.27 10.63
N HIS A 58 10.16 3.28 11.26
CA HIS A 58 11.49 2.81 10.87
C HIS A 58 11.45 1.60 9.94
N ASN A 59 10.46 0.72 10.12
CA ASN A 59 10.29 -0.49 9.34
C ASN A 59 8.81 -0.92 9.28
N THR A 60 8.48 -1.78 8.32
CA THR A 60 7.09 -2.22 8.07
C THR A 60 6.69 -3.36 8.99
N GLU A 61 7.65 -4.17 9.44
CA GLU A 61 7.45 -5.28 10.37
C GLU A 61 6.84 -4.82 11.69
N SER A 62 7.45 -3.80 12.31
CA SER A 62 7.00 -3.24 13.59
C SER A 62 5.58 -2.67 13.50
N LEU A 63 5.16 -2.17 12.34
CA LEU A 63 3.80 -1.68 12.13
C LEU A 63 2.80 -2.83 11.95
N ALA A 64 3.19 -3.87 11.23
CA ALA A 64 2.35 -5.04 10.96
C ALA A 64 2.05 -5.86 12.22
N GLU A 65 2.92 -5.77 13.22
CA GLU A 65 2.79 -6.41 14.53
C GLU A 65 1.94 -5.63 15.54
N LEU A 66 1.61 -4.36 15.27
CA LEU A 66 0.84 -3.54 16.21
C LEU A 66 -0.59 -4.06 16.37
N GLU A 67 -0.98 -4.28 17.62
CA GLU A 67 -2.34 -4.60 18.00
C GLU A 67 -3.24 -3.35 17.93
N PRO A 68 -4.57 -3.52 17.75
CA PRO A 68 -5.51 -2.40 17.59
C PRO A 68 -5.44 -1.32 18.69
N TYR A 69 -5.09 -1.70 19.92
CA TYR A 69 -4.98 -0.76 21.05
C TYR A 69 -3.70 0.08 21.00
N GLU A 70 -2.62 -0.43 20.39
CA GLU A 70 -1.31 0.26 20.30
C GLU A 70 -1.34 1.39 19.28
N TRP A 71 -2.25 1.31 18.30
CA TRP A 71 -2.46 2.36 17.30
C TRP A 71 -2.92 3.70 17.89
N GLN A 72 -3.51 3.71 19.10
CA GLN A 72 -3.98 4.94 19.75
C GLN A 72 -2.82 5.90 20.08
N ASP A 73 -1.65 5.35 20.37
CA ASP A 73 -0.45 6.12 20.72
C ASP A 73 0.45 6.37 19.49
N TYR A 74 0.14 5.74 18.35
CA TYR A 74 0.92 5.88 17.13
C TYR A 74 0.57 7.18 16.40
N SER A 75 1.32 8.25 16.70
CA SER A 75 1.18 9.56 16.07
C SER A 75 2.57 10.15 15.75
N PRO A 76 2.75 10.81 14.59
CA PRO A 76 1.73 11.20 13.61
C PRO A 76 1.54 10.18 12.47
N ILE A 77 0.30 10.07 11.98
CA ILE A 77 -0.09 9.35 10.74
C ILE A 77 -0.84 10.35 9.84
N ILE A 78 -0.58 10.31 8.54
CA ILE A 78 -1.39 11.06 7.54
C ILE A 78 -2.23 10.06 6.76
N SER A 79 -3.55 10.29 6.74
CA SER A 79 -4.51 9.38 6.11
C SER A 79 -5.21 10.07 4.95
N TYR A 80 -5.26 9.42 3.80
CA TYR A 80 -6.08 9.81 2.66
C TYR A 80 -7.11 8.72 2.40
N ASN A 81 -8.34 9.09 2.05
CA ASN A 81 -9.30 8.10 1.56
C ASN A 81 -9.93 8.48 0.23
N SER A 82 -10.23 7.45 -0.56
CA SER A 82 -10.76 7.59 -1.92
C SER A 82 -12.08 8.37 -1.98
N VAL A 83 -12.89 8.33 -0.91
CA VAL A 83 -14.20 9.00 -0.84
C VAL A 83 -14.06 10.49 -0.54
N GLU A 84 -13.21 10.88 0.41
CA GLU A 84 -12.91 12.30 0.71
C GLU A 84 -12.26 13.02 -0.47
N LEU A 85 -11.43 12.31 -1.24
CA LEU A 85 -10.87 12.84 -2.49
C LEU A 85 -11.94 13.01 -3.58
N GLY A 86 -13.09 12.35 -3.46
CA GLY A 86 -14.33 12.63 -4.22
C GLY A 86 -14.26 12.41 -5.73
N THR A 87 -13.19 11.80 -6.26
CA THR A 87 -12.99 11.63 -7.70
C THR A 87 -12.95 10.16 -8.10
N LYS A 88 -13.48 9.83 -9.29
CA LYS A 88 -13.36 8.49 -9.90
C LYS A 88 -11.90 8.09 -10.06
N GLU A 89 -11.05 9.05 -10.39
CA GLU A 89 -9.60 8.88 -10.51
C GLU A 89 -8.98 8.42 -9.18
N ALA A 90 -9.27 9.09 -8.06
CA ALA A 90 -8.74 8.70 -6.75
C ALA A 90 -9.10 7.25 -6.39
N LYS A 91 -10.35 6.85 -6.64
CA LYS A 91 -10.79 5.47 -6.41
C LYS A 91 -9.99 4.49 -7.28
N SER A 92 -9.96 4.71 -8.58
CA SER A 92 -9.25 3.83 -9.53
C SER A 92 -7.75 3.73 -9.20
N THR A 93 -7.09 4.84 -8.91
CA THR A 93 -5.67 4.87 -8.56
C THR A 93 -5.40 4.11 -7.26
N PHE A 94 -6.24 4.27 -6.24
CA PHE A 94 -6.04 3.54 -4.97
C PHE A 94 -6.37 2.05 -5.13
N GLU A 95 -7.35 1.68 -5.95
CA GLU A 95 -7.63 0.28 -6.31
C GLU A 95 -6.45 -0.37 -7.02
N GLU A 96 -5.87 0.31 -8.00
CA GLU A 96 -4.71 -0.16 -8.76
C GLU A 96 -3.46 -0.28 -7.87
N LEU A 97 -3.19 0.72 -7.02
CA LEU A 97 -2.08 0.64 -6.06
C LEU A 97 -2.28 -0.54 -5.09
N GLN A 98 -3.50 -0.76 -4.61
CA GLN A 98 -3.82 -1.89 -3.73
C GLN A 98 -3.56 -3.24 -4.43
N LEU A 99 -3.89 -3.36 -5.71
CA LEU A 99 -3.59 -4.54 -6.51
C LEU A 99 -2.07 -4.76 -6.64
N VAL A 100 -1.31 -3.72 -7.01
CA VAL A 100 0.15 -3.78 -7.17
C VAL A 100 0.85 -4.25 -5.90
N VAL A 101 0.47 -3.73 -4.72
CA VAL A 101 1.10 -4.17 -3.47
C VAL A 101 0.72 -5.61 -3.12
N LYS A 102 -0.51 -6.05 -3.41
CA LYS A 102 -0.93 -7.45 -3.22
C LYS A 102 -0.18 -8.41 -4.12
N GLU A 103 0.00 -8.04 -5.39
CA GLU A 103 0.81 -8.82 -6.33
C GLU A 103 2.24 -9.01 -5.81
N LYS A 104 2.84 -7.95 -5.27
CA LYS A 104 4.17 -8.02 -4.65
C LYS A 104 4.21 -8.89 -3.40
N LEU A 105 3.24 -8.72 -2.50
CA LEU A 105 3.13 -9.52 -1.28
C LEU A 105 3.11 -11.02 -1.59
N LEU A 106 2.36 -11.41 -2.62
CA LEU A 106 2.19 -12.81 -3.03
C LEU A 106 3.25 -13.28 -4.06
N ASN A 107 4.23 -12.43 -4.37
CA ASN A 107 5.27 -12.70 -5.36
C ASN A 107 4.71 -13.12 -6.73
N MET A 108 3.63 -12.45 -7.16
CA MET A 108 2.90 -12.77 -8.38
C MET A 108 3.74 -12.60 -9.64
N ASP A 109 4.72 -11.69 -9.67
CA ASP A 109 5.65 -11.56 -10.80
C ASP A 109 6.30 -12.93 -11.11
N LYS A 110 6.79 -13.65 -10.08
CA LYS A 110 7.39 -14.97 -10.26
C LYS A 110 6.38 -16.02 -10.75
N VAL A 111 5.17 -15.99 -10.20
CA VAL A 111 4.09 -16.93 -10.58
C VAL A 111 3.69 -16.72 -12.05
N LEU A 112 3.55 -15.46 -12.46
CA LEU A 112 3.18 -15.11 -13.83
C LEU A 112 4.32 -15.41 -14.81
N ASP A 113 5.57 -15.14 -14.43
CA ASP A 113 6.75 -15.49 -15.23
C ASP A 113 6.85 -17.01 -15.46
N ASP A 114 6.55 -17.82 -14.44
CA ASP A 114 6.52 -19.29 -14.54
C ASP A 114 5.45 -19.76 -15.56
N ILE A 115 4.22 -19.23 -15.45
CA ILE A 115 3.11 -19.54 -16.37
C ILE A 115 3.42 -19.10 -17.80
N ILE A 116 4.06 -17.94 -17.99
CA ILE A 116 4.45 -17.44 -19.31
C ILE A 116 5.62 -18.27 -19.87
N GLY A 117 6.51 -18.75 -19.00
CA GLY A 117 7.64 -19.60 -19.35
C GLY A 117 7.22 -20.89 -20.05
N ASP A 118 6.06 -21.46 -19.70
CA ASP A 118 5.51 -22.67 -20.35
C ASP A 118 5.22 -22.51 -21.85
N PHE A 119 5.21 -21.28 -22.39
CA PHE A 119 5.06 -21.02 -23.83
C PHE A 119 6.36 -21.23 -24.64
N PHE A 120 7.53 -21.35 -24.00
CA PHE A 120 8.85 -21.42 -24.65
C PHE A 120 9.61 -22.70 -24.29
#